data_AF-A0A3R9MBF4-F1
#
_entry.id   AF-A0A3R9MBF4-F1
#
_cell.length_a   1.000
_cell.length_b   1.000
_cell.length_c   1.000
_cell.angle_alpha   90.00
_cell.angle_beta   90.00
_cell.angle_gamma   90.00
#
_symmetry.space_group_name_H-M   'P 1'
#
loop_
_entity.id
_entity.type
_entity.pdbx_description
1 polymer ?
#
loop_
_entity_poly.entity_id
_entity_poly.type
_entity_poly.pdbx_seq_one_letter_code
_entity_poly.pdbx_strand_id
1 'polypeptide(L)'
;MMKSIALILLIVFTSVAQCQTANVISETEFNDIEINGNKLIDIKDTYGNQNAMALLFGVADETIIDSDGEFHIIHITDLALVFQL
;
A
#
# COMPACT_ATOMS: atom_id res chain seq x y z
N MET A 1 -29.72 -38.60 -16.83
CA MET A 1 -30.36 -37.51 -16.06
C MET A 1 -29.62 -37.10 -14.77
N MET A 2 -28.37 -37.51 -14.52
CA MET A 2 -27.60 -37.08 -13.31
C MET A 2 -26.63 -35.90 -13.56
N LYS A 3 -26.27 -35.61 -14.82
CA LYS A 3 -25.27 -34.58 -15.16
C LYS A 3 -25.72 -33.14 -14.85
N SER A 4 -27.03 -32.88 -14.81
CA SER A 4 -27.58 -31.55 -14.57
C SER A 4 -27.54 -31.12 -13.10
N ILE A 5 -27.55 -32.06 -12.15
CA ILE A 5 -27.56 -31.73 -10.71
C ILE A 5 -26.21 -31.14 -10.27
N ALA A 6 -25.10 -31.70 -10.78
CA ALA A 6 -23.76 -31.18 -10.51
C ALA A 6 -23.59 -29.74 -11.00
N LEU A 7 -24.16 -29.41 -12.17
CA LEU A 7 -24.11 -28.06 -12.73
C LEU A 7 -24.89 -27.05 -11.88
N ILE A 8 -26.07 -27.44 -11.40
CA ILE A 8 -26.92 -26.61 -10.55
C ILE A 8 -26.22 -26.34 -9.21
N LEU A 9 -25.61 -27.37 -8.61
CA LEU A 9 -24.82 -27.21 -7.38
C LEU A 9 -23.65 -26.24 -7.58
N LEU A 10 -22.90 -26.37 -8.69
CA LEU A 10 -21.77 -25.49 -8.98
C LEU A 10 -22.20 -24.01 -9.09
N ILE A 11 -23.34 -23.73 -9.72
CA ILE A 11 -23.87 -22.37 -9.86
C ILE A 11 -24.28 -21.79 -8.50
N VAL A 12 -24.91 -22.59 -7.63
CA VAL A 12 -25.30 -22.14 -6.28
C VAL A 12 -24.07 -21.79 -5.44
N PHE A 13 -22.97 -22.55 -5.54
CA PHE A 13 -21.73 -22.23 -4.81
C PHE A 13 -21.04 -20.94 -5.28
N THR A 14 -21.23 -20.51 -6.53
CA THR A 14 -20.66 -19.22 -6.98
C THR A 14 -21.36 -18.00 -6.37
N SER A 15 -22.61 -18.16 -5.91
CA SER A 15 -23.40 -17.07 -5.30
C SER A 15 -23.05 -16.76 -3.84
N VAL A 16 -22.30 -17.65 -3.17
CA VAL A 16 -21.81 -17.44 -1.80
C VAL A 16 -20.38 -16.88 -1.74
N ALA A 17 -19.73 -16.71 -2.90
CA ALA A 17 -18.47 -15.99 -2.99
C ALA A 17 -18.74 -14.48 -2.86
N GLN A 18 -18.88 -14.01 -1.62
CA GLN A 18 -18.85 -12.58 -1.34
C GLN A 18 -17.46 -12.07 -1.73
N CYS A 19 -17.40 -11.22 -2.76
CA CYS A 19 -16.22 -10.43 -3.05
C CYS A 19 -15.81 -9.73 -1.74
N GLN A 20 -14.58 -9.94 -1.27
CA GLN A 20 -14.13 -9.39 0.00
C GLN A 20 -14.31 -7.87 -0.03
N THR A 21 -15.24 -7.35 0.77
CA THR A 21 -15.51 -5.92 0.93
C THR A 21 -14.61 -5.28 2.00
N ALA A 22 -13.78 -6.07 2.67
CA ALA A 22 -12.84 -5.62 3.67
C ALA A 22 -11.42 -5.63 3.11
N ASN A 23 -10.58 -4.71 3.59
CA ASN A 23 -9.14 -4.74 3.31
C ASN A 23 -8.60 -6.14 3.61
N VAL A 24 -7.87 -6.71 2.65
CA VAL A 24 -7.28 -8.06 2.73
C VAL A 24 -6.25 -8.15 3.86
N ILE A 25 -5.71 -7.00 4.26
CA ILE A 25 -4.73 -6.85 5.34
C ILE A 25 -5.25 -5.88 6.39
N SER A 26 -5.03 -6.21 7.65
CA SER A 26 -5.22 -5.33 8.79
C SER A 26 -4.20 -4.19 8.80
N GLU A 27 -4.46 -3.14 9.58
CA GLU A 27 -3.51 -2.03 9.74
C GLU A 27 -2.17 -2.49 10.32
N THR A 28 -2.19 -3.43 11.28
CA THR A 28 -0.96 -4.02 11.83
C THR A 28 -0.17 -4.76 10.76
N GLU A 29 -0.85 -5.59 9.95
CA GLU A 29 -0.20 -6.30 8.84
C GLU A 29 0.36 -5.34 7.79
N PHE A 30 -0.34 -4.24 7.50
CA PHE A 30 0.16 -3.19 6.62
C PHE A 30 1.41 -2.50 7.20
N ASN A 31 1.37 -2.12 8.48
CA ASN A 31 2.47 -1.44 9.17
C ASN A 31 3.73 -2.31 9.27
N ASP A 32 3.56 -3.63 9.32
CA ASP A 32 4.66 -4.61 9.39
C ASP A 32 5.24 -4.99 8.01
N ILE A 33 4.72 -4.45 6.89
CA ILE A 33 5.35 -4.64 5.58
C ILE A 33 6.72 -3.98 5.58
N GLU A 34 7.74 -4.75 5.18
CA GLU A 34 9.12 -4.26 5.08
C GLU A 34 9.52 -4.01 3.62
N ILE A 35 10.14 -2.85 3.37
CA ILE A 35 10.79 -2.50 2.11
C ILE A 35 12.24 -2.16 2.43
N ASN A 36 13.19 -2.90 1.84
CA ASN A 36 14.62 -2.73 2.08
C ASN A 36 15.03 -2.77 3.56
N GLY A 37 14.31 -3.55 4.38
CA GLY A 37 14.59 -3.72 5.82
C GLY A 37 13.99 -2.63 6.72
N ASN A 38 13.18 -1.71 6.17
CA ASN A 38 12.42 -0.73 6.95
C ASN A 38 10.94 -1.03 6.86
N LYS A 39 10.21 -0.85 7.97
CA LYS A 39 8.77 -1.06 7.99
C LYS A 39 8.03 0.14 7.41
N LEU A 40 6.84 -0.08 6.85
CA LEU A 40 6.01 1.02 6.35
C LEU A 40 5.59 2.00 7.44
N ILE A 41 5.47 1.53 8.69
CA ILE A 41 5.22 2.43 9.83
C ILE A 41 6.35 3.43 10.05
N ASP A 42 7.61 3.02 9.81
CA ASP A 42 8.77 3.91 9.95
C ASP A 42 8.69 5.07 8.95
N ILE A 43 8.11 4.83 7.76
CA ILE A 43 7.83 5.87 6.76
C ILE A 43 6.79 6.86 7.28
N LYS A 44 5.69 6.36 7.86
CA LYS A 44 4.63 7.22 8.44
C LYS A 44 5.20 8.09 9.56
N ASP A 45 6.06 7.53 10.39
CA ASP A 45 6.67 8.21 11.53
C ASP A 45 7.71 9.27 11.13
N THR A 46 8.12 9.31 9.86
CA THR A 46 8.97 10.41 9.36
C THR A 46 8.22 11.72 9.19
N TYR A 47 6.89 11.68 9.03
CA TYR A 47 6.08 12.85 8.67
C TYR A 47 6.63 13.64 7.46
N GLY A 48 7.30 12.97 6.51
CA GLY A 48 7.93 13.62 5.37
C GLY A 48 9.22 14.39 5.70
N ASN A 49 9.79 14.18 6.89
CA ASN A 49 11.09 14.75 7.26
C ASN A 49 12.20 14.13 6.41
N GLN A 50 12.84 14.94 5.57
CA GLN A 50 13.86 14.49 4.63
C GLN A 50 15.03 13.75 5.29
N ASN A 51 15.48 14.16 6.48
CA ASN A 51 16.59 13.50 7.16
C ASN A 51 16.19 12.12 7.68
N ALA A 52 14.99 12.00 8.24
CA ALA A 52 14.45 10.71 8.67
C ALA A 52 14.23 9.78 7.47
N MET A 53 13.71 10.32 6.36
CA MET A 53 13.55 9.56 5.12
C MET A 53 14.88 9.09 4.53
N ALA A 54 15.91 9.92 4.60
CA ALA A 54 17.24 9.59 4.10
C ALA A 54 17.91 8.45 4.86
N LEU A 55 17.56 8.26 6.14
CA LEU A 55 18.03 7.12 6.94
C LEU A 55 17.38 5.79 6.53
N LEU A 56 16.14 5.83 6.02
CA LEU A 56 15.40 4.63 5.60
C LEU A 56 15.78 4.20 4.18
N PHE A 57 15.79 5.14 3.23
CA PHE A 57 15.91 4.81 1.81
C PHE A 57 17.14 5.39 1.11
N GLY A 58 17.94 6.20 1.81
CA GLY A 58 19.07 6.92 1.21
C GLY A 58 18.73 8.35 0.81
N VAL A 59 19.73 9.08 0.35
CA VAL A 59 19.59 10.51 0.02
C VAL A 59 18.63 10.68 -1.17
N ALA A 60 17.70 11.62 -1.05
CA ALA A 60 16.77 11.94 -2.12
C ALA A 60 17.50 12.54 -3.34
N ASP A 61 17.10 12.09 -4.53
CA ASP A 61 17.60 12.62 -5.80
C ASP A 61 16.91 13.95 -6.14
N GLU A 62 15.62 14.07 -5.78
CA GLU A 62 14.79 15.25 -6.04
C GLU A 62 13.75 15.44 -4.95
N THR A 63 13.44 16.69 -4.64
CA THR A 63 12.25 17.06 -3.87
C THR A 63 11.43 18.07 -4.63
N ILE A 64 10.17 17.74 -4.89
CA ILE A 64 9.20 18.62 -5.55
C ILE A 64 8.19 19.06 -4.49
N ILE A 65 8.03 20.37 -4.34
CA ILE A 65 6.98 20.97 -3.52
C ILE A 65 5.95 21.53 -4.49
N ASP A 66 4.68 21.16 -4.32
CA ASP A 66 3.60 21.72 -5.16
C ASP A 66 3.48 23.24 -4.94
N SER A 67 2.97 23.95 -5.94
CA SER A 67 2.85 25.40 -5.96
C SER A 67 1.93 25.94 -4.86
N ASP A 68 1.04 25.11 -4.34
CA ASP A 68 0.17 25.40 -3.19
C ASP A 68 0.77 24.95 -1.84
N GLY A 69 1.85 24.17 -1.87
CA GLY A 69 2.51 23.62 -0.68
C GLY A 69 1.72 22.52 0.03
N GLU A 70 0.71 21.91 -0.59
CA GLU A 70 -0.09 20.83 0.05
C GLU A 70 0.63 19.47 0.03
N PHE A 71 1.52 19.25 -0.94
CA PHE A 71 2.20 17.97 -1.12
C PHE A 71 3.71 18.12 -1.31
N HIS A 72 4.45 17.19 -0.72
CA HIS A 72 5.88 17.00 -0.95
C HIS A 72 6.11 15.65 -1.64
N ILE A 73 6.78 15.67 -2.79
CA ILE A 73 7.23 14.47 -3.49
C ILE A 73 8.73 14.31 -3.26
N ILE A 74 9.13 13.15 -2.75
CA ILE A 74 10.52 12.77 -2.58
C ILE A 74 10.83 11.63 -3.54
N HIS A 75 11.79 11.85 -4.44
CA HIS A 75 12.32 10.81 -5.33
C HIS A 75 13.59 10.20 -4.75
N ILE A 76 13.61 8.87 -4.65
CA ILE A 76 14.77 8.10 -4.19
C ILE A 76 14.97 6.94 -5.16
N THR A 77 15.98 7.08 -6.02
CA THR A 77 16.27 6.15 -7.11
C THR A 77 15.03 5.96 -8.02
N ASP A 78 14.36 4.80 -7.96
CA ASP A 78 13.16 4.48 -8.73
C ASP A 78 11.84 4.55 -7.91
N LEU A 79 11.91 5.04 -6.67
CA LEU A 79 10.77 5.17 -5.76
C LEU A 79 10.34 6.63 -5.62
N ALA A 80 9.06 6.92 -5.88
CA ALA A 80 8.43 8.19 -5.59
C ALA A 80 7.53 8.08 -4.36
N LEU A 81 7.81 8.88 -3.34
CA LEU A 81 7.01 8.98 -2.12
C LEU A 81 6.28 10.32 -2.08
N VAL A 82 4.95 10.28 -1.93
CA VAL A 82 4.09 11.46 -1.87
C VAL A 82 3.61 11.64 -0.43
N PHE A 83 3.93 12.78 0.16
CA PHE A 83 3.49 13.18 1.49
C PHE A 83 2.49 14.33 1.36
N GLN A 84 1.33 14.19 2.01
CA GLN A 84 0.33 15.24 2.13
C GLN A 84 0.50 15.92 3.48
N LEU A 85 0.55 17.26 3.49
CA LEU A 85 0.63 18.08 4.70
C LEU A 85 -0.74 18.30 5.37
#